data_AF-A0A5D9CBI0-F1
#
_entry.id   AF-A0A5D9CBI0-F1
#
_cell.length_a   1.000
_cell.length_b   1.000
_cell.length_c   1.000
_cell.angle_alpha   90.00
_cell.angle_beta   90.00
_cell.angle_gamma   90.00
#
_symmetry.space_group_name_H-M   'P 1'
#
loop_
_entity.id
_entity.type
_entity.pdbx_description
1 polymer ?
#
loop_
_entity_poly.entity_id
_entity_poly.type
_entity_poly.pdbx_seq_one_letter_code
_entity_poly.pdbx_strand_id
1 'polypeptide(L)'
;MTNAPSKIWICVTGKEVPDWILERMTTADVATDGSFEIEASDGVVKVEAGYAVFEFGEQVFACPPKLVQEKLAAAAGEDNEVVANLANRAEAERERRREEKQAPLAKASGDKPLKLKAMIGSPPAPQFALVDQLMVDDSYQRSIEGGASQKLIVKIAENWDWRLCLPLIVSRRQGSLYVIDGQHRLEAARLRGDIRDIPVVVFDFDDPRGEAELFVQANRSRRTMSKLDDFHAAVIAGDTKAVAVNEVVTAAGLAVGRIQAWQYWKPGEVVFVTAITRALHSHGKPVVEQVLGMIARAFEGLVLTGVGAVFEGLCSIVQERSKAGNPIDSALMETVLAEVGIPGWKEAVDGAESGQERAEAMMKALAEAYAEAEAE
;
A
#
# COMPACT_ATOMS: atom_id res chain seq x y z
N MET A 1 -30.83 23.18 -10.38
CA MET A 1 -30.53 23.70 -9.03
C MET A 1 -29.27 23.00 -8.54
N THR A 2 -28.38 23.70 -7.85
CA THR A 2 -27.10 23.17 -7.38
C THR A 2 -27.32 22.09 -6.31
N ASN A 3 -26.72 20.90 -6.47
CA ASN A 3 -26.78 19.78 -5.51
C ASN A 3 -25.82 19.97 -4.31
N ALA A 4 -25.36 21.19 -4.07
CA ALA A 4 -24.39 21.50 -3.03
C ALA A 4 -25.04 22.39 -1.96
N PRO A 5 -24.70 22.21 -0.68
CA PRO A 5 -25.17 23.09 0.38
C PRO A 5 -24.67 24.52 0.15
N SER A 6 -25.52 25.50 0.41
CA SER A 6 -25.19 26.92 0.29
C SER A 6 -24.23 27.39 1.40
N LYS A 7 -24.31 26.75 2.57
CA LYS A 7 -23.38 26.92 3.70
C LYS A 7 -23.18 25.58 4.38
N ILE A 8 -21.97 25.34 4.88
CA ILE A 8 -21.64 24.19 5.72
C ILE A 8 -20.64 24.62 6.79
N TRP A 9 -20.85 24.14 8.00
CA TRP A 9 -19.98 24.38 9.15
C TRP A 9 -19.82 23.07 9.93
N ILE A 10 -18.62 22.81 10.44
CA ILE A 10 -18.33 21.64 11.28
C ILE A 10 -18.17 22.12 12.72
N CYS A 11 -18.90 21.50 13.64
CA CYS A 11 -18.79 21.74 15.07
C CYS A 11 -17.43 21.27 15.56
N VAL A 12 -16.68 22.18 16.18
CA VAL A 12 -15.37 21.90 16.80
C VAL A 12 -15.40 22.53 18.18
N THR A 13 -15.00 21.77 19.21
CA THR A 13 -14.97 22.28 20.58
C THR A 13 -14.06 23.50 20.69
N GLY A 14 -14.55 24.60 21.25
CA GLY A 14 -13.79 25.85 21.41
C GLY A 14 -13.83 26.81 20.22
N LYS A 15 -14.41 26.41 19.08
CA LYS A 15 -14.58 27.28 17.90
C LYS A 15 -15.85 28.12 18.01
N GLU A 16 -15.79 29.40 17.66
CA GLU A 16 -16.97 30.28 17.64
C GLU A 16 -18.05 29.73 16.68
N VAL A 17 -19.28 29.65 17.18
CA VAL A 17 -20.44 29.20 16.40
C VAL A 17 -20.90 30.37 15.51
N PRO A 18 -21.01 30.18 14.18
CA PRO A 18 -21.47 31.23 13.27
C PRO A 18 -22.86 31.76 13.60
N ASP A 19 -23.09 33.07 13.39
CA ASP A 19 -24.36 33.76 13.68
C ASP A 19 -25.61 33.05 13.11
N TRP A 20 -25.51 32.53 11.88
CA TRP A 20 -26.64 31.84 11.22
C TRP A 20 -27.02 30.50 11.87
N ILE A 21 -26.13 29.94 12.70
CA ILE A 21 -26.38 28.76 13.54
C ILE A 21 -26.86 29.21 14.92
N LEU A 22 -26.28 30.27 15.50
CA LEU A 22 -26.71 30.85 16.78
C LEU A 22 -28.19 31.24 16.77
N GLU A 23 -28.67 31.84 15.67
CA GLU A 23 -30.09 32.21 15.49
C GLU A 23 -31.06 31.02 15.53
N ARG A 24 -30.55 29.79 15.35
CA ARG A 24 -31.34 28.55 15.36
C ARG A 24 -31.06 27.64 16.55
N MET A 25 -30.23 28.09 17.49
CA MET A 25 -29.99 27.36 18.72
C MET A 25 -31.22 27.37 19.62
N THR A 26 -31.57 26.20 20.15
CA THR A 26 -32.63 26.06 21.16
C THR A 26 -32.08 26.10 22.59
N THR A 27 -30.77 25.88 22.75
CA THR A 27 -30.04 26.06 24.01
C THR A 27 -29.51 27.48 24.16
N ALA A 28 -29.55 28.03 25.38
CA ALA A 28 -29.12 29.42 25.66
C ALA A 28 -27.62 29.67 25.43
N ASP A 29 -26.78 28.67 25.73
CA ASP A 29 -25.32 28.74 25.59
C ASP A 29 -24.78 27.40 25.05
N VAL A 30 -23.59 27.44 24.43
CA VAL A 30 -22.84 26.23 24.05
C VAL A 30 -22.24 25.60 25.31
N ALA A 31 -22.42 24.29 25.48
CA ALA A 31 -21.88 23.56 26.63
C ALA A 31 -20.34 23.54 26.63
N THR A 32 -19.74 23.26 27.79
CA THR A 32 -18.28 23.21 27.95
C THR A 32 -17.57 22.16 27.09
N ASP A 33 -18.30 21.14 26.63
CA ASP A 33 -17.81 20.12 25.70
C ASP A 33 -17.97 20.52 24.21
N GLY A 34 -18.50 21.72 23.94
CA GLY A 34 -18.80 22.23 22.60
C GLY A 34 -20.16 21.79 22.05
N SER A 35 -20.98 21.07 22.82
CA SER A 35 -22.30 20.62 22.36
C SER A 35 -23.40 21.66 22.56
N PHE A 36 -24.39 21.66 21.66
CA PHE A 36 -25.57 22.53 21.72
C PHE A 36 -26.72 21.92 20.92
N GLU A 37 -27.94 22.44 21.06
CA GLU A 37 -29.09 21.98 20.27
C GLU A 37 -29.52 23.03 19.26
N ILE A 38 -29.91 22.59 18.06
CA ILE A 38 -30.50 23.45 17.02
C ILE A 38 -31.87 22.94 16.60
N GLU A 39 -32.73 23.86 16.18
CA GLU A 39 -33.96 23.54 15.45
C GLU A 39 -33.65 23.33 13.97
N ALA A 40 -33.33 22.08 13.59
CA ALA A 40 -33.12 21.70 12.19
C ALA A 40 -34.46 21.41 11.49
N SER A 41 -34.47 21.43 10.16
CA SER A 41 -35.66 21.23 9.33
C SER A 41 -36.25 19.82 9.43
N ASP A 42 -35.49 18.87 9.97
CA ASP A 42 -35.91 17.50 10.26
C ASP A 42 -36.05 17.19 11.76
N GLY A 43 -36.02 18.22 12.61
CA GLY A 43 -36.26 18.13 14.04
C GLY A 43 -35.16 18.79 14.88
N VAL A 44 -35.34 18.79 16.21
CA VAL A 44 -34.31 19.29 17.13
C VAL A 44 -33.16 18.29 17.15
N VAL A 45 -31.94 18.76 16.85
CA VAL A 45 -30.74 17.94 16.81
C VAL A 45 -29.73 18.46 17.81
N LYS A 46 -29.23 17.56 18.67
CA LYS A 46 -28.05 17.81 19.50
C LYS A 46 -26.79 17.71 18.62
N VAL A 47 -26.13 18.84 18.46
CA VAL A 47 -24.88 19.00 17.71
C VAL A 47 -23.72 18.74 18.67
N GLU A 48 -22.91 17.73 18.36
CA GLU A 48 -21.69 17.40 19.11
C GLU A 48 -20.45 17.71 18.27
N ALA A 49 -19.28 17.76 18.90
CA ALA A 49 -18.03 17.98 18.18
C ALA A 49 -17.86 16.96 17.03
N GLY A 50 -17.51 17.44 15.84
CA GLY A 50 -17.44 16.67 14.60
C GLY A 50 -18.73 16.64 13.78
N TYR A 51 -19.86 17.18 14.25
CA TYR A 51 -21.09 17.26 13.44
C TYR A 51 -20.99 18.36 12.37
N ALA A 52 -21.56 18.10 11.20
CA ALA A 52 -21.77 19.10 10.16
C ALA A 52 -23.17 19.73 10.30
N VAL A 53 -23.24 21.06 10.28
CA VAL A 53 -24.46 21.85 10.15
C VAL A 53 -24.44 22.54 8.79
N PHE A 54 -25.49 22.40 7.98
CA PHE A 54 -25.49 22.92 6.61
C PHE A 54 -26.87 23.40 6.14
N GLU A 55 -26.87 24.40 5.25
CA GLU A 55 -28.07 24.93 4.59
C GLU A 55 -28.18 24.34 3.17
N PHE A 56 -29.37 23.86 2.81
CA PHE A 56 -29.70 23.39 1.47
C PHE A 56 -31.07 23.92 1.05
N GLY A 57 -31.09 24.84 0.09
CA GLY A 57 -32.29 25.62 -0.22
C GLY A 57 -32.67 26.53 0.97
N GLU A 58 -33.91 26.43 1.44
CA GLU A 58 -34.40 27.12 2.65
C GLU A 58 -34.32 26.23 3.92
N GLN A 59 -33.77 25.01 3.79
CA GLN A 59 -33.71 24.03 4.88
C GLN A 59 -32.33 23.98 5.55
N VAL A 60 -32.30 23.64 6.83
CA VAL A 60 -31.09 23.50 7.64
C VAL A 60 -31.04 22.12 8.26
N PHE A 61 -29.88 21.48 8.22
CA PHE A 61 -29.67 20.15 8.74
C PHE A 61 -28.44 20.09 9.63
N ALA A 62 -28.45 19.17 10.62
CA ALA A 62 -27.26 18.81 11.38
C ALA A 62 -27.08 17.28 11.43
N CYS A 63 -25.88 16.79 11.11
CA CYS A 63 -25.53 15.36 11.23
C CYS A 63 -24.02 15.10 11.20
N PRO A 64 -23.57 13.89 11.57
CA PRO A 64 -22.20 13.46 11.29
C PRO A 64 -21.85 13.57 9.78
N PRO A 65 -20.61 13.95 9.41
CA PRO A 65 -20.21 14.22 8.01
C PRO A 65 -20.54 13.09 7.03
N LYS A 66 -20.46 11.83 7.47
CA LYS A 66 -20.81 10.65 6.68
C LYS A 66 -22.28 10.59 6.24
N LEU A 67 -23.17 11.31 6.90
CA LEU A 67 -24.62 11.36 6.63
C LEU A 67 -25.05 12.62 5.86
N VAL A 68 -24.13 13.53 5.56
CA VAL A 68 -24.44 14.79 4.85
C VAL A 68 -25.00 14.51 3.46
N GLN A 69 -24.39 13.58 2.72
CA GLN A 69 -24.84 13.22 1.36
C GLN A 69 -26.22 12.54 1.35
N GLU A 70 -26.52 11.74 2.38
CA GLU A 70 -27.82 11.10 2.54
C GLU A 70 -28.92 12.13 2.84
N LYS A 71 -28.64 13.09 3.73
CA LYS A 71 -29.56 14.19 4.04
C LYS A 71 -29.78 15.13 2.85
N LEU A 72 -28.74 15.46 2.10
CA LEU A 72 -28.85 16.24 0.86
C LEU A 72 -29.72 15.52 -0.19
N ALA A 73 -29.55 14.19 -0.32
CA ALA A 73 -30.35 13.39 -1.24
C ALA A 73 -31.83 13.31 -0.81
N ALA A 74 -32.10 13.22 0.49
CA ALA A 74 -33.47 13.24 1.03
C ALA A 74 -34.15 14.62 0.86
N ALA A 75 -33.39 15.70 1.00
CA ALA A 75 -33.89 17.08 0.88
C ALA A 75 -34.15 17.53 -0.57
N ALA A 76 -33.50 16.89 -1.56
CA ALA A 76 -33.58 17.30 -2.97
C ALA A 76 -34.91 16.96 -3.68
N GLY A 77 -35.80 16.15 -3.09
CA GLY A 77 -37.12 15.83 -3.63
C GLY A 77 -37.12 15.03 -4.96
N GLU A 78 -38.28 14.46 -5.33
CA GLU A 78 -38.45 13.45 -6.39
C GLU A 78 -38.25 13.93 -7.85
N ASP A 79 -37.94 15.19 -8.11
CA ASP A 79 -37.88 15.74 -9.49
C ASP A 79 -36.49 15.66 -10.15
N ASN A 80 -35.90 14.47 -10.16
CA ASN A 80 -34.88 14.16 -11.15
C ASN A 80 -34.87 12.66 -11.49
N GLU A 81 -35.90 12.22 -12.21
CA GLU A 81 -36.09 10.82 -12.69
C GLU A 81 -34.84 10.25 -13.40
N VAL A 82 -33.96 11.09 -13.93
CA VAL A 82 -32.69 10.67 -14.57
C VAL A 82 -31.64 10.25 -13.54
N VAL A 83 -31.57 10.95 -12.39
CA VAL A 83 -30.65 10.62 -11.29
C VAL A 83 -31.21 9.46 -10.46
N ALA A 84 -32.52 9.39 -10.23
CA ALA A 84 -33.15 8.23 -9.60
C ALA A 84 -32.96 6.96 -10.44
N ASN A 85 -33.07 7.02 -11.76
CA ASN A 85 -32.78 5.86 -12.62
C ASN A 85 -31.28 5.50 -12.66
N LEU A 86 -30.37 6.47 -12.58
CA LEU A 86 -28.93 6.19 -12.50
C LEU A 86 -28.51 5.67 -11.14
N ALA A 87 -29.08 6.21 -10.06
CA ALA A 87 -28.88 5.79 -8.68
C ALA A 87 -29.48 4.40 -8.48
N ASN A 88 -30.71 4.14 -8.93
CA ASN A 88 -31.31 2.80 -8.88
C ASN A 88 -30.56 1.78 -9.74
N ARG A 89 -29.98 2.17 -10.90
CA ARG A 89 -29.11 1.26 -11.69
C ARG A 89 -27.75 1.06 -11.02
N ALA A 90 -27.16 2.10 -10.45
CA ALA A 90 -25.89 2.01 -9.73
C ALA A 90 -26.04 1.30 -8.38
N GLU A 91 -27.19 1.42 -7.73
CA GLU A 91 -27.57 0.80 -6.48
C GLU A 91 -28.01 -0.63 -6.73
N ALA A 92 -28.80 -0.94 -7.77
CA ALA A 92 -29.04 -2.31 -8.21
C ALA A 92 -27.75 -3.02 -8.67
N GLU A 93 -26.79 -2.30 -9.25
CA GLU A 93 -25.46 -2.85 -9.60
C GLU A 93 -24.57 -3.00 -8.36
N ARG A 94 -24.68 -2.09 -7.38
CA ARG A 94 -23.99 -2.19 -6.08
C ARG A 94 -24.62 -3.23 -5.17
N GLU A 95 -25.92 -3.46 -5.25
CA GLU A 95 -26.70 -4.49 -4.59
C GLU A 95 -26.44 -5.83 -5.25
N ARG A 96 -26.43 -5.96 -6.58
CA ARG A 96 -25.90 -7.16 -7.25
C ARG A 96 -24.47 -7.46 -6.82
N ARG A 97 -23.59 -6.45 -6.75
CA ARG A 97 -22.22 -6.62 -6.26
C ARG A 97 -22.15 -6.88 -4.76
N ARG A 98 -23.09 -6.38 -3.95
CA ARG A 98 -23.18 -6.63 -2.51
C ARG A 98 -23.74 -8.01 -2.26
N GLU A 99 -24.74 -8.48 -3.00
CA GLU A 99 -25.27 -9.84 -2.97
C GLU A 99 -24.26 -10.85 -3.54
N GLU A 100 -23.51 -10.51 -4.59
CA GLU A 100 -22.34 -11.29 -5.05
C GLU A 100 -21.22 -11.34 -3.98
N LYS A 101 -21.17 -10.38 -3.04
CA LYS A 101 -20.18 -10.27 -1.95
C LYS A 101 -20.69 -10.67 -0.54
N GLN A 102 -22.00 -10.70 -0.32
CA GLN A 102 -22.72 -10.97 0.95
C GLN A 102 -23.63 -12.20 0.85
N ALA A 103 -23.77 -12.81 -0.33
CA ALA A 103 -24.00 -14.25 -0.39
C ALA A 103 -23.02 -14.86 0.63
N PRO A 104 -23.50 -15.70 1.56
CA PRO A 104 -22.68 -16.16 2.65
C PRO A 104 -21.35 -16.63 2.06
N LEU A 105 -20.24 -16.20 2.68
CA LEU A 105 -18.99 -16.94 2.64
C LEU A 105 -19.28 -18.31 3.24
N ALA A 106 -20.06 -19.12 2.53
CA ALA A 106 -20.19 -20.53 2.70
C ALA A 106 -18.79 -21.04 2.43
N LYS A 107 -18.03 -21.16 3.53
CA LYS A 107 -16.74 -21.83 3.60
C LYS A 107 -15.85 -21.51 2.39
N ALA A 108 -15.07 -20.44 2.49
CA ALA A 108 -13.78 -20.39 1.78
C ALA A 108 -12.74 -21.37 2.38
N SER A 109 -13.19 -22.37 3.17
CA SER A 109 -12.54 -23.66 3.20
C SER A 109 -12.82 -24.36 1.88
N GLY A 110 -11.87 -24.27 0.94
CA GLY A 110 -11.39 -25.38 0.10
C GLY A 110 -12.33 -26.42 -0.54
N ASP A 111 -13.66 -26.24 -0.59
CA ASP A 111 -14.60 -27.31 -0.95
C ASP A 111 -15.19 -27.21 -2.37
N LYS A 112 -14.76 -26.23 -3.19
CA LYS A 112 -14.99 -26.36 -4.64
C LYS A 112 -14.04 -27.45 -5.12
N PRO A 113 -14.54 -28.62 -5.59
CA PRO A 113 -13.66 -29.66 -6.11
C PRO A 113 -12.83 -29.04 -7.23
N LEU A 114 -11.51 -29.24 -7.14
CA LEU A 114 -10.59 -28.76 -8.15
C LEU A 114 -11.06 -29.28 -9.51
N LYS A 115 -11.27 -28.38 -10.47
CA LYS A 115 -11.49 -28.76 -11.86
C LYS A 115 -10.15 -29.14 -12.47
N LEU A 116 -9.69 -30.35 -12.13
CA LEU A 116 -8.43 -30.89 -12.60
C LEU A 116 -8.54 -31.17 -14.10
N LYS A 117 -7.65 -30.57 -14.89
CA LYS A 117 -7.44 -30.96 -16.28
C LYS A 117 -6.61 -32.24 -16.33
N ALA A 118 -6.68 -32.98 -17.44
CA ALA A 118 -5.77 -34.09 -17.66
C ALA A 118 -4.32 -33.64 -17.53
N MET A 119 -3.48 -34.47 -16.91
CA MET A 119 -2.03 -34.25 -16.86
C MET A 119 -1.48 -34.30 -18.29
N ILE A 120 -0.56 -33.39 -18.60
CA ILE A 120 0.09 -33.30 -19.91
C ILE A 120 1.56 -33.68 -19.73
N GLY A 121 2.08 -34.53 -20.60
CA GLY A 121 3.49 -34.96 -20.59
C GLY A 121 3.83 -36.02 -19.54
N SER A 122 5.12 -36.33 -19.44
CA SER A 122 5.68 -37.25 -18.45
C SER A 122 6.34 -36.49 -17.30
N PRO A 123 6.39 -37.05 -16.08
CA PRO A 123 7.12 -36.45 -14.98
C PRO A 123 8.60 -36.25 -15.36
N PRO A 124 9.19 -35.07 -15.10
CA PRO A 124 10.59 -34.84 -15.44
C PRO A 124 11.52 -35.58 -14.48
N ALA A 125 12.74 -35.86 -14.92
CA ALA A 125 13.75 -36.55 -14.12
C ALA A 125 14.81 -35.56 -13.59
N PRO A 126 14.91 -35.37 -12.26
CA PRO A 126 16.06 -34.70 -11.65
C PRO A 126 17.30 -35.60 -11.78
N GLN A 127 18.40 -35.04 -12.28
CA GLN A 127 19.67 -35.74 -12.41
C GLN A 127 20.84 -34.74 -12.41
N PHE A 128 22.07 -35.23 -12.31
CA PHE A 128 23.25 -34.43 -12.66
C PHE A 128 23.55 -34.58 -14.15
N ALA A 129 24.05 -33.52 -14.78
CA ALA A 129 24.57 -33.53 -16.13
C ALA A 129 25.98 -32.92 -16.15
N LEU A 130 26.87 -33.46 -16.99
CA LEU A 130 28.18 -32.86 -17.19
C LEU A 130 28.01 -31.48 -17.81
N VAL A 131 28.75 -30.50 -17.30
CA VAL A 131 28.70 -29.10 -17.78
C VAL A 131 28.94 -29.02 -19.29
N ASP A 132 29.82 -29.86 -19.82
CA ASP A 132 30.19 -29.89 -21.24
C ASP A 132 29.17 -30.59 -22.14
N GLN A 133 28.19 -31.30 -21.57
CA GLN A 133 27.10 -31.94 -22.32
C GLN A 133 25.89 -31.02 -22.50
N LEU A 134 25.86 -29.88 -21.81
CA LEU A 134 24.74 -28.94 -21.83
C LEU A 134 24.92 -27.92 -22.95
N MET A 135 24.00 -27.93 -23.90
CA MET A 135 23.97 -27.00 -25.03
C MET A 135 23.01 -25.83 -24.74
N VAL A 136 23.22 -24.71 -25.42
CA VAL A 136 22.31 -23.54 -25.39
C VAL A 136 21.83 -23.31 -26.82
N ASP A 137 20.54 -23.02 -26.98
CA ASP A 137 19.95 -22.70 -28.28
C ASP A 137 19.69 -21.20 -28.37
N ASP A 138 20.45 -20.52 -29.23
CA ASP A 138 20.42 -19.07 -29.36
C ASP A 138 19.14 -18.54 -30.06
N SER A 139 18.31 -19.41 -30.64
CA SER A 139 17.18 -19.00 -31.49
C SER A 139 16.01 -18.33 -30.74
N TYR A 140 15.87 -18.56 -29.43
CA TYR A 140 14.81 -17.95 -28.61
C TYR A 140 15.23 -17.60 -27.17
N GLN A 141 16.51 -17.74 -26.83
CA GLN A 141 17.02 -17.49 -25.49
C GLN A 141 17.47 -16.04 -25.28
N ARG A 142 17.46 -15.59 -24.01
CA ARG A 142 17.93 -14.25 -23.67
C ARG A 142 19.44 -14.17 -23.87
N SER A 143 19.91 -13.23 -24.69
CA SER A 143 21.34 -12.96 -24.83
C SER A 143 21.99 -12.66 -23.48
N ILE A 144 23.08 -13.37 -23.20
CA ILE A 144 23.91 -13.18 -22.02
C ILE A 144 25.11 -12.26 -22.29
N GLU A 145 25.25 -11.75 -23.51
CA GLU A 145 26.40 -10.93 -23.94
C GLU A 145 26.40 -9.51 -23.34
N GLY A 146 25.24 -9.05 -22.85
CA GLY A 146 25.12 -7.74 -22.21
C GLY A 146 25.97 -7.62 -20.94
N GLY A 147 26.54 -6.43 -20.71
CA GLY A 147 27.46 -6.19 -19.58
C GLY A 147 26.88 -6.49 -18.19
N ALA A 148 25.56 -6.37 -18.00
CA ALA A 148 24.89 -6.77 -16.75
C ALA A 148 24.88 -8.30 -16.55
N SER A 149 24.60 -9.06 -17.61
CA SER A 149 24.62 -10.54 -17.60
C SER A 149 26.02 -11.07 -17.35
N GLN A 150 27.04 -10.49 -18.01
CA GLN A 150 28.44 -10.88 -17.79
C GLN A 150 28.90 -10.62 -16.34
N LYS A 151 28.56 -9.44 -15.78
CA LYS A 151 28.83 -9.14 -14.35
C LYS A 151 28.13 -10.13 -13.41
N LEU A 152 26.91 -10.55 -13.74
CA LEU A 152 26.18 -11.54 -12.95
C LEU A 152 26.85 -12.92 -13.01
N ILE A 153 27.29 -13.38 -14.19
CA ILE A 153 28.01 -14.65 -14.36
C ILE A 153 29.27 -14.66 -13.50
N VAL A 154 30.09 -13.61 -13.60
CA VAL A 154 31.32 -13.47 -12.79
C VAL A 154 30.97 -13.50 -11.30
N LYS A 155 29.96 -12.73 -10.87
CA LYS A 155 29.55 -12.70 -9.46
C LYS A 155 29.09 -14.06 -8.94
N ILE A 156 28.34 -14.83 -9.74
CA ILE A 156 27.91 -16.20 -9.39
C ILE A 156 29.14 -17.12 -9.31
N ALA A 157 30.08 -17.01 -10.24
CA ALA A 157 31.29 -17.84 -10.25
C ALA A 157 32.18 -17.57 -9.02
N GLU A 158 32.40 -16.31 -8.68
CA GLU A 158 33.19 -15.88 -7.52
C GLU A 158 32.57 -16.31 -6.19
N ASN A 159 31.23 -16.25 -6.08
CA ASN A 159 30.48 -16.50 -4.85
C ASN A 159 29.62 -17.75 -4.97
N TRP A 160 30.14 -18.80 -5.62
CA TRP A 160 29.38 -20.01 -5.87
C TRP A 160 28.93 -20.67 -4.57
N ASP A 161 27.63 -20.88 -4.44
CA ASP A 161 27.02 -21.57 -3.31
C ASP A 161 26.01 -22.59 -3.84
N TRP A 162 26.29 -23.88 -3.57
CA TRP A 162 25.40 -24.97 -3.97
C TRP A 162 23.98 -24.83 -3.45
N ARG A 163 23.78 -24.15 -2.31
CA ARG A 163 22.45 -23.87 -1.73
C ARG A 163 21.65 -22.88 -2.58
N LEU A 164 22.31 -22.05 -3.38
CA LEU A 164 21.68 -21.10 -4.31
C LEU A 164 21.58 -21.65 -5.74
N CYS A 165 22.26 -22.76 -6.04
CA CYS A 165 22.24 -23.41 -7.35
C CYS A 165 20.99 -24.29 -7.51
N LEU A 166 19.85 -23.67 -7.82
CA LEU A 166 18.66 -24.41 -8.23
C LEU A 166 18.94 -25.22 -9.50
N PRO A 167 18.36 -26.44 -9.64
CA PRO A 167 18.52 -27.25 -10.84
C PRO A 167 18.16 -26.50 -12.12
N LEU A 168 18.97 -26.69 -13.17
CA LEU A 168 18.70 -26.10 -14.48
C LEU A 168 17.52 -26.81 -15.13
N ILE A 169 16.67 -26.07 -15.85
CA ILE A 169 15.61 -26.66 -16.66
C ILE A 169 16.21 -26.98 -18.02
N VAL A 170 16.11 -28.24 -18.44
CA VAL A 170 16.76 -28.75 -19.67
C VAL A 170 15.75 -29.49 -20.53
N SER A 171 15.77 -29.23 -21.83
CA SER A 171 15.06 -29.99 -22.86
C SER A 171 15.95 -31.09 -23.41
N ARG A 172 15.44 -32.32 -23.53
CA ARG A 172 16.09 -33.36 -24.32
C ARG A 172 15.57 -33.33 -25.76
N ARG A 173 16.47 -33.12 -26.71
CA ARG A 173 16.17 -33.11 -28.14
C ARG A 173 17.08 -34.06 -28.88
N GLN A 174 16.51 -35.11 -29.47
CA GLN A 174 17.26 -36.11 -30.24
C GLN A 174 18.48 -36.68 -29.48
N GLY A 175 18.36 -36.82 -28.15
CA GLY A 175 19.44 -37.32 -27.28
C GLY A 175 20.39 -36.25 -26.73
N SER A 176 20.35 -35.02 -27.24
CA SER A 176 21.13 -33.88 -26.76
C SER A 176 20.37 -33.06 -25.71
N LEU A 177 21.10 -32.44 -24.78
CA LEU A 177 20.54 -31.67 -23.67
C LEU A 177 20.67 -30.17 -23.94
N TYR A 178 19.55 -29.46 -24.03
CA TYR A 178 19.51 -28.02 -24.26
C TYR A 178 18.97 -27.29 -23.04
N VAL A 179 19.74 -26.35 -22.49
CA VAL A 179 19.33 -25.55 -21.33
C VAL A 179 18.21 -24.61 -21.74
N ILE A 180 17.11 -24.61 -20.98
CA ILE A 180 15.97 -23.69 -21.11
C ILE A 180 16.07 -22.55 -20.08
N ASP A 181 16.38 -22.86 -18.81
CA ASP A 181 16.56 -21.87 -17.73
C ASP A 181 17.81 -22.21 -16.91
N GLY A 182 18.57 -21.15 -16.56
CA GLY A 182 19.80 -21.27 -15.77
C GLY A 182 21.11 -21.10 -16.54
N GLN A 183 21.07 -20.48 -17.72
CA GLN A 183 22.27 -20.16 -18.51
C GLN A 183 23.36 -19.44 -17.69
N HIS A 184 23.02 -18.42 -16.88
CA HIS A 184 24.03 -17.73 -16.07
C HIS A 184 24.74 -18.65 -15.06
N ARG A 185 24.03 -19.66 -14.53
CA ARG A 185 24.61 -20.68 -13.63
C ARG A 185 25.49 -21.65 -14.40
N LEU A 186 25.06 -22.07 -15.60
CA LEU A 186 25.87 -22.91 -16.47
C LEU A 186 27.19 -22.21 -16.84
N GLU A 187 27.10 -20.97 -17.31
CA GLU A 187 28.28 -20.19 -17.69
C GLU A 187 29.18 -19.87 -16.49
N ALA A 188 28.61 -19.62 -15.32
CA ALA A 188 29.41 -19.44 -14.11
C ALA A 188 30.13 -20.74 -13.70
N ALA A 189 29.49 -21.91 -13.83
CA ALA A 189 30.14 -23.20 -13.60
C ALA A 189 31.28 -23.44 -14.61
N ARG A 190 31.06 -23.13 -15.90
CA ARG A 190 32.09 -23.16 -16.94
C ARG A 190 33.26 -22.23 -16.62
N LEU A 191 32.96 -21.01 -16.18
CA LEU A 191 33.96 -19.99 -15.85
C LEU A 191 34.86 -20.43 -14.68
N ARG A 192 34.30 -21.13 -13.68
CA ARG A 192 35.10 -21.65 -12.57
C ARG A 192 36.02 -22.80 -12.98
N GLY A 193 35.59 -23.65 -13.92
CA GLY A 193 36.35 -24.78 -14.45
C GLY A 193 36.58 -25.95 -13.47
N ASP A 194 36.19 -25.81 -12.19
CA ASP A 194 36.30 -26.84 -11.15
C ASP A 194 34.99 -27.62 -10.91
N ILE A 195 33.89 -27.21 -11.55
CA ILE A 195 32.58 -27.86 -11.46
C ILE A 195 32.41 -28.82 -12.64
N ARG A 196 32.41 -30.12 -12.36
CA ARG A 196 32.26 -31.17 -13.38
C ARG A 196 30.81 -31.33 -13.84
N ASP A 197 29.88 -31.39 -12.90
CA ASP A 197 28.47 -31.68 -13.11
C ASP A 197 27.58 -30.73 -12.31
N ILE A 198 26.39 -30.46 -12.85
CA ILE A 198 25.42 -29.52 -12.28
C ILE A 198 24.04 -30.21 -12.20
N PRO A 199 23.22 -29.94 -11.16
CA PRO A 199 21.88 -30.49 -11.09
C PRO A 199 21.00 -29.92 -12.22
N VAL A 200 20.27 -30.80 -12.88
CA VAL A 200 19.32 -30.49 -13.95
C VAL A 200 18.00 -31.23 -13.73
N VAL A 201 16.93 -30.67 -14.30
CA VAL A 201 15.65 -31.34 -14.44
C VAL A 201 15.38 -31.44 -15.94
N VAL A 202 15.35 -32.68 -16.44
CA VAL A 202 15.21 -32.96 -17.87
C VAL A 202 13.75 -33.16 -18.24
N PHE A 203 13.31 -32.43 -19.26
CA PHE A 203 11.99 -32.50 -19.87
C PHE A 203 12.11 -33.08 -21.27
N ASP A 204 11.25 -34.05 -21.57
CA ASP A 204 11.07 -34.59 -22.92
C ASP A 204 9.83 -33.91 -23.53
N PHE A 205 9.96 -33.41 -24.76
CA PHE A 205 8.86 -32.79 -25.52
C PHE A 205 8.67 -33.50 -26.85
N ASP A 206 7.41 -33.72 -27.22
CA ASP A 206 7.05 -34.27 -28.54
C ASP A 206 7.10 -33.21 -29.66
N ASP A 207 6.99 -31.92 -29.31
CA ASP A 207 6.92 -30.79 -30.25
C ASP A 207 7.73 -29.58 -29.72
N PRO A 208 8.62 -28.98 -30.54
CA PRO A 208 9.32 -27.72 -30.20
C PRO A 208 8.42 -26.58 -29.72
N ARG A 209 7.15 -26.55 -30.15
CA ARG A 209 6.18 -25.56 -29.65
C ARG A 209 5.88 -25.73 -28.16
N GLY A 210 5.75 -26.97 -27.69
CA GLY A 210 5.49 -27.28 -26.28
C GLY A 210 6.65 -26.84 -25.38
N GLU A 211 7.88 -26.94 -25.88
CA GLU A 211 9.07 -26.43 -25.20
C GLU A 211 9.03 -24.90 -25.05
N ALA A 212 8.73 -24.18 -26.13
CA ALA A 212 8.63 -22.72 -26.11
C ALA A 212 7.50 -22.24 -25.18
N GLU A 213 6.36 -22.94 -25.16
CA GLU A 213 5.26 -22.66 -24.25
C GLU A 213 5.64 -22.90 -22.78
N LEU A 214 6.35 -23.99 -22.46
CA LEU A 214 6.86 -24.22 -21.10
C LEU A 214 7.85 -23.13 -20.71
N PHE A 215 8.78 -22.74 -21.59
CA PHE A 215 9.72 -21.66 -21.31
C PHE A 215 8.99 -20.36 -20.95
N VAL A 216 7.99 -19.95 -21.73
CA VAL A 216 7.21 -18.75 -21.46
C VAL A 216 6.42 -18.90 -20.16
N GLN A 217 5.78 -20.03 -19.93
CA GLN A 217 4.97 -20.27 -18.73
C GLN A 217 5.81 -20.37 -17.46
N ALA A 218 6.93 -21.10 -17.45
CA ALA A 218 7.85 -21.21 -16.32
C ALA A 218 8.44 -19.85 -15.96
N ASN A 219 8.71 -18.99 -16.94
CA ASN A 219 9.17 -17.63 -16.70
C ASN A 219 8.06 -16.69 -16.20
N ARG A 220 6.85 -16.76 -16.76
CA ARG A 220 5.72 -15.88 -16.40
C ARG A 220 5.02 -16.27 -15.10
N SER A 221 4.99 -17.56 -14.77
CA SER A 221 4.33 -18.08 -13.56
C SER A 221 5.14 -17.88 -12.29
N ARG A 222 6.43 -17.51 -12.41
CA ARG A 222 7.23 -17.06 -11.27
C ARG A 222 6.61 -15.80 -10.68
N ARG A 223 5.88 -15.96 -9.58
CA ARG A 223 5.51 -14.83 -8.73
C ARG A 223 6.80 -14.30 -8.11
N THR A 224 7.19 -13.10 -8.50
CA THR A 224 8.23 -12.35 -7.79
C THR A 224 7.85 -12.30 -6.32
N MET A 225 8.81 -12.58 -5.45
CA MET A 225 8.62 -12.44 -4.01
C MET A 225 8.13 -11.01 -3.73
N SER A 226 7.14 -10.88 -2.84
CA SER A 226 6.68 -9.55 -2.44
C SER A 226 7.84 -8.81 -1.77
N LYS A 227 7.95 -7.49 -1.98
CA LYS A 227 8.95 -6.67 -1.27
C LYS A 227 8.86 -6.83 0.25
N LEU A 228 7.67 -7.11 0.78
CA LEU A 228 7.47 -7.36 2.21
C LEU A 228 8.00 -8.74 2.60
N ASP A 229 7.80 -9.77 1.78
CA ASP A 229 8.36 -11.10 2.03
C ASP A 229 9.90 -11.08 1.98
N ASP A 230 10.46 -10.36 0.99
CA ASP A 230 11.90 -10.11 0.89
C ASP A 230 12.42 -9.40 2.15
N PHE A 231 11.70 -8.37 2.63
CA PHE A 231 12.07 -7.64 3.85
C PHE A 231 12.08 -8.55 5.08
N HIS A 232 11.01 -9.33 5.30
CA HIS A 232 10.92 -10.23 6.45
C HIS A 232 12.02 -11.31 6.39
N ALA A 233 12.33 -11.83 5.20
CA ALA A 233 13.44 -12.75 5.01
C ALA A 233 14.80 -12.09 5.31
N ALA A 234 14.99 -10.83 4.87
CA ALA A 234 16.21 -10.08 5.13
C ALA A 234 16.43 -9.79 6.63
N VAL A 235 15.37 -9.49 7.39
CA VAL A 235 15.43 -9.35 8.85
C VAL A 235 15.91 -10.65 9.50
N ILE A 236 15.34 -11.79 9.11
CA ILE A 236 15.73 -13.11 9.63
C ILE A 236 17.19 -13.45 9.26
N ALA A 237 17.61 -13.07 8.06
CA ALA A 237 18.98 -13.25 7.59
C ALA A 237 20.00 -12.30 8.26
N GLY A 238 19.55 -11.35 9.10
CA GLY A 238 20.41 -10.40 9.79
C GLY A 238 20.95 -9.28 8.88
N ASP A 239 20.26 -8.97 7.77
CA ASP A 239 20.62 -7.82 6.94
C ASP A 239 20.54 -6.53 7.78
N THR A 240 21.65 -5.81 7.87
CA THR A 240 21.79 -4.67 8.80
C THR A 240 20.80 -3.55 8.51
N LYS A 241 20.42 -3.34 7.26
CA LYS A 241 19.43 -2.32 6.88
C LYS A 241 18.02 -2.77 7.24
N ALA A 242 17.66 -4.01 6.93
CA ALA A 242 16.35 -4.57 7.26
C ALA A 242 16.14 -4.63 8.78
N VAL A 243 17.16 -5.05 9.53
CA VAL A 243 17.13 -5.07 11.00
C VAL A 243 16.95 -3.66 11.56
N ALA A 244 17.70 -2.66 11.07
CA ALA A 244 17.56 -1.28 11.53
C ALA A 244 16.14 -0.71 11.29
N VAL A 245 15.51 -1.02 10.14
CA VAL A 245 14.12 -0.65 9.87
C VAL A 245 13.18 -1.34 10.86
N ASN A 246 13.35 -2.63 11.09
CA ASN A 246 12.50 -3.37 12.03
C ASN A 246 12.64 -2.83 13.46
N GLU A 247 13.85 -2.48 13.89
CA GLU A 247 14.12 -1.87 15.20
C GLU A 247 13.35 -0.56 15.39
N VAL A 248 13.45 0.39 14.46
CA VAL A 248 12.79 1.70 14.62
C VAL A 248 11.27 1.62 14.54
N VAL A 249 10.74 0.71 13.70
CA VAL A 249 9.30 0.44 13.61
C VAL A 249 8.78 -0.16 14.92
N THR A 250 9.46 -1.17 15.44
CA THR A 250 9.06 -1.83 16.69
C THR A 250 9.23 -0.93 17.92
N ALA A 251 10.28 -0.10 17.95
CA ALA A 251 10.49 0.90 19.01
C ALA A 251 9.36 1.93 19.07
N ALA A 252 8.73 2.24 17.94
CA ALA A 252 7.56 3.12 17.87
C ALA A 252 6.23 2.42 18.21
N GLY A 253 6.24 1.12 18.55
CA GLY A 253 5.01 0.34 18.79
C GLY A 253 4.27 -0.06 17.51
N LEU A 254 4.88 0.11 16.35
CA LEU A 254 4.32 -0.26 15.05
C LEU A 254 4.82 -1.64 14.60
N ALA A 255 4.21 -2.18 13.54
CA ALA A 255 4.64 -3.44 12.94
C ALA A 255 4.77 -3.33 11.42
N VAL A 256 5.70 -4.07 10.81
CA VAL A 256 5.76 -4.18 9.36
C VAL A 256 4.75 -5.20 8.87
N GLY A 257 3.79 -4.77 8.06
CA GLY A 257 2.76 -5.64 7.50
C GLY A 257 3.35 -6.76 6.62
N ARG A 258 2.60 -7.87 6.47
CA ARG A 258 3.00 -8.99 5.58
C ARG A 258 2.34 -8.93 4.20
N ILE A 259 1.21 -8.24 4.10
CA ILE A 259 0.38 -8.22 2.91
C ILE A 259 0.36 -6.80 2.37
N GLN A 260 0.56 -6.63 1.06
CA GLN A 260 0.53 -5.29 0.45
C GLN A 260 -0.89 -4.73 0.30
N ALA A 261 -1.90 -5.59 0.20
CA ALA A 261 -3.29 -5.20 0.05
C ALA A 261 -3.87 -4.67 1.38
N TRP A 262 -4.24 -3.39 1.38
CA TRP A 262 -4.64 -2.65 2.57
C TRP A 262 -5.86 -3.21 3.30
N GLN A 263 -6.73 -3.96 2.62
CA GLN A 263 -7.93 -4.55 3.26
C GLN A 263 -7.58 -5.62 4.31
N TYR A 264 -6.34 -6.11 4.30
CA TYR A 264 -5.85 -7.12 5.24
C TYR A 264 -4.94 -6.54 6.32
N TRP A 265 -4.72 -5.22 6.31
CA TRP A 265 -3.83 -4.58 7.27
C TRP A 265 -4.50 -4.49 8.64
N LYS A 266 -3.68 -4.65 9.67
CA LYS A 266 -4.07 -4.42 11.05
C LYS A 266 -3.74 -2.98 11.46
N PRO A 267 -4.41 -2.46 12.49
CA PRO A 267 -4.00 -1.20 13.11
C PRO A 267 -2.50 -1.18 13.45
N GLY A 268 -1.83 -0.05 13.19
CA GLY A 268 -0.39 0.12 13.43
C GLY A 268 0.54 -0.63 12.45
N GLU A 269 0.02 -1.26 11.39
CA GLU A 269 0.87 -1.86 10.35
C GLU A 269 1.35 -0.81 9.32
N VAL A 270 2.66 -0.80 9.07
CA VAL A 270 3.32 -0.02 8.02
C VAL A 270 3.88 -0.95 6.94
N VAL A 271 3.84 -0.52 5.67
CA VAL A 271 4.36 -1.30 4.53
C VAL A 271 5.42 -0.56 3.70
N PHE A 272 5.68 0.71 4.01
CA PHE A 272 6.58 1.59 3.27
C PHE A 272 8.05 1.41 3.69
N VAL A 273 8.52 0.16 3.79
CA VAL A 273 9.88 -0.20 4.27
C VAL A 273 11.00 0.49 3.50
N THR A 274 10.81 0.73 2.20
CA THR A 274 11.79 1.44 1.36
C THR A 274 11.92 2.92 1.76
N ALA A 275 10.82 3.58 2.12
CA ALA A 275 10.84 4.97 2.59
C ALA A 275 11.56 5.07 3.93
N ILE A 276 11.29 4.15 4.86
CA ILE A 276 11.97 4.10 6.18
C ILE A 276 13.47 3.84 5.99
N THR A 277 13.85 2.91 5.10
CA THR A 277 15.26 2.64 4.78
C THR A 277 15.97 3.88 4.24
N ARG A 278 15.30 4.63 3.34
CA ARG A 278 15.84 5.88 2.79
C ARG A 278 15.97 6.94 3.88
N ALA A 279 14.96 7.08 4.74
CA ALA A 279 14.96 8.05 5.81
C ALA A 279 16.05 7.76 6.86
N LEU A 280 16.29 6.50 7.19
CA LEU A 280 17.40 6.09 8.06
C LEU A 280 18.76 6.51 7.50
N HIS A 281 18.93 6.40 6.17
CA HIS A 281 20.16 6.83 5.52
C HIS A 281 20.32 8.35 5.46
N SER A 282 19.23 9.08 5.16
CA SER A 282 19.28 10.52 4.92
C SER A 282 19.17 11.38 6.18
N HIS A 283 18.41 10.94 7.18
CA HIS A 283 18.08 11.71 8.39
C HIS A 283 18.60 11.05 9.69
N GLY A 284 18.98 9.77 9.63
CA GLY A 284 19.49 9.03 10.78
C GLY A 284 18.40 8.47 11.70
N LYS A 285 18.82 7.57 12.59
CA LYS A 285 17.93 6.82 13.51
C LYS A 285 17.07 7.73 14.42
N PRO A 286 17.60 8.79 15.06
CA PRO A 286 16.81 9.60 15.99
C PRO A 286 15.60 10.29 15.36
N VAL A 287 15.77 10.85 14.14
CA VAL A 287 14.67 11.51 13.41
C VAL A 287 13.60 10.50 13.03
N VAL A 288 14.01 9.32 12.54
CA VAL A 288 13.06 8.27 12.13
C VAL A 288 12.26 7.73 13.32
N GLU A 289 12.91 7.50 14.47
CA GLU A 289 12.22 7.06 15.69
C GLU A 289 11.25 8.12 16.20
N GLN A 290 11.64 9.39 16.21
CA GLN A 290 10.77 10.49 16.59
C GLN A 290 9.53 10.56 15.70
N VAL A 291 9.71 10.53 14.37
CA VAL A 291 8.61 10.63 13.40
C VAL A 291 7.68 9.42 13.45
N LEU A 292 8.21 8.21 13.51
CA LEU A 292 7.39 7.01 13.66
C LEU A 292 6.62 7.02 14.98
N GLY A 293 7.23 7.51 16.06
CA GLY A 293 6.57 7.69 17.35
C GLY A 293 5.40 8.67 17.29
N MET A 294 5.57 9.81 16.62
CA MET A 294 4.48 10.79 16.43
C MET A 294 3.33 10.17 15.63
N ILE A 295 3.63 9.47 14.53
CA ILE A 295 2.62 8.79 13.70
C ILE A 295 1.87 7.72 14.51
N ALA A 296 2.60 6.93 15.31
CA ALA A 296 2.01 5.85 16.10
C ALA A 296 1.02 6.38 17.14
N ARG A 297 1.35 7.49 17.80
CA ARG A 297 0.49 8.13 18.80
C ARG A 297 -0.68 8.88 18.18
N ALA A 298 -0.43 9.66 17.12
CA ALA A 298 -1.48 10.43 16.44
C ALA A 298 -2.57 9.55 15.80
N PHE A 299 -2.22 8.34 15.37
CA PHE A 299 -3.12 7.42 14.69
C PHE A 299 -3.30 6.08 15.42
N GLU A 300 -3.24 6.12 16.76
CA GLU A 300 -3.42 4.93 17.59
C GLU A 300 -4.72 4.19 17.25
N GLY A 301 -4.65 2.87 17.10
CA GLY A 301 -5.80 2.03 16.78
C GLY A 301 -6.30 2.11 15.32
N LEU A 302 -5.67 2.92 14.46
CA LEU A 302 -6.07 3.07 13.06
C LEU A 302 -5.22 2.23 12.09
N VAL A 303 -5.82 1.88 10.95
CA VAL A 303 -5.10 1.28 9.82
C VAL A 303 -4.40 2.40 9.03
N LEU A 304 -3.07 2.35 8.96
CA LEU A 304 -2.21 3.42 8.45
C LEU A 304 -2.14 3.48 6.91
N THR A 305 -3.29 3.63 6.27
CA THR A 305 -3.39 3.73 4.82
C THR A 305 -2.89 5.09 4.31
N GLY A 306 -1.92 5.11 3.39
CA GLY A 306 -1.42 6.35 2.78
C GLY A 306 -0.47 7.19 3.66
N VAL A 307 -0.12 6.72 4.86
CA VAL A 307 0.73 7.44 5.83
C VAL A 307 2.20 7.54 5.40
N GLY A 308 2.61 6.82 4.34
CA GLY A 308 3.98 6.88 3.82
C GLY A 308 4.41 8.28 3.38
N ALA A 309 3.50 9.06 2.77
CA ALA A 309 3.80 10.45 2.39
C ALA A 309 3.93 11.36 3.62
N VAL A 310 3.05 11.19 4.62
CA VAL A 310 3.12 11.91 5.90
C VAL A 310 4.46 11.64 6.58
N PHE A 311 4.90 10.38 6.63
CA PHE A 311 6.21 10.00 7.17
C PHE A 311 7.38 10.71 6.47
N GLU A 312 7.41 10.72 5.14
CA GLU A 312 8.48 11.36 4.37
C GLU A 312 8.50 12.90 4.57
N GLY A 313 7.31 13.52 4.60
CA GLY A 313 7.15 14.95 4.87
C GLY A 313 7.63 15.32 6.28
N LEU A 314 7.18 14.59 7.30
CA LEU A 314 7.59 14.80 8.70
C LEU A 314 9.10 14.64 8.89
N CYS A 315 9.73 13.63 8.28
CA CYS A 315 11.20 13.46 8.35
C CYS A 315 11.93 14.70 7.82
N SER A 316 11.42 15.31 6.74
CA SER A 316 12.00 16.51 6.15
C SER A 316 11.86 17.71 7.09
N ILE A 317 10.63 17.98 7.58
CA ILE A 317 10.35 19.13 8.44
C ILE A 317 11.10 19.03 9.76
N VAL A 318 11.09 17.87 10.42
CA VAL A 318 11.83 17.65 11.68
C VAL A 318 13.32 17.94 11.49
N GLN A 319 13.90 17.46 10.39
CA GLN A 319 15.31 17.66 10.10
C GLN A 319 15.66 19.13 9.79
N GLU A 320 14.83 19.82 9.01
CA GLU A 320 15.02 21.23 8.65
C GLU A 320 14.90 22.14 9.87
N ARG A 321 13.85 21.94 10.67
CA ARG A 321 13.58 22.72 11.88
C ARG A 321 14.64 22.50 12.96
N SER A 322 15.11 21.26 13.13
CA SER A 322 16.25 20.96 14.00
C SER A 322 17.52 21.72 13.59
N LYS A 323 17.84 21.76 12.28
CA LYS A 323 19.00 22.52 11.78
C LYS A 323 18.85 24.04 11.93
N ALA A 324 17.64 24.55 11.84
CA ALA A 324 17.33 25.96 12.04
C ALA A 324 17.35 26.39 13.53
N GLY A 325 17.56 25.44 14.47
CA GLY A 325 17.55 25.72 15.91
C GLY A 325 16.14 25.91 16.50
N ASN A 326 15.10 25.50 15.77
CA ASN A 326 13.71 25.59 16.19
C ASN A 326 13.00 24.23 16.05
N PRO A 327 13.40 23.21 16.84
CA PRO A 327 12.92 21.84 16.68
C PRO A 327 11.40 21.73 16.87
N ILE A 328 10.79 20.73 16.23
CA ILE A 328 9.36 20.44 16.40
C ILE A 328 9.08 19.96 17.83
N ASP A 329 8.02 20.49 18.43
CA ASP A 329 7.36 19.89 19.60
C ASP A 329 6.54 18.68 19.14
N SER A 330 6.96 17.50 19.58
CA SER A 330 6.31 16.24 19.19
C SER A 330 4.86 16.14 19.68
N ALA A 331 4.51 16.68 20.85
CA ALA A 331 3.15 16.61 21.36
C ALA A 331 2.20 17.51 20.56
N LEU A 332 2.66 18.70 20.18
CA LEU A 332 1.91 19.60 19.32
C LEU A 332 1.71 18.96 17.93
N MET A 333 2.78 18.44 17.33
CA MET A 333 2.69 17.80 16.02
C MET A 333 1.79 16.54 16.06
N GLU A 334 1.82 15.76 17.13
CA GLU A 334 0.90 14.64 17.33
C GLU A 334 -0.57 15.09 17.32
N THR A 335 -0.86 16.22 17.97
CA THR A 335 -2.20 16.83 17.98
C THR A 335 -2.61 17.28 16.58
N VAL A 336 -1.75 18.02 15.88
CA VAL A 336 -1.98 18.47 14.48
C VAL A 336 -2.27 17.28 13.56
N LEU A 337 -1.47 16.21 13.66
CA LEU A 337 -1.66 15.01 12.86
C LEU A 337 -3.01 14.36 13.13
N ALA A 338 -3.40 14.25 14.40
CA ALA A 338 -4.65 13.63 14.84
C ALA A 338 -5.89 14.45 14.42
N GLU A 339 -5.83 15.78 14.55
CA GLU A 339 -6.93 16.70 14.20
C GLU A 339 -7.23 16.70 12.70
N VAL A 340 -6.20 16.75 11.85
CA VAL A 340 -6.37 16.65 10.39
C VAL A 340 -6.81 15.25 9.98
N GLY A 341 -6.28 14.23 10.65
CA GLY A 341 -6.60 12.83 10.41
C GLY A 341 -6.09 12.27 9.08
N ILE A 342 -6.03 10.94 8.97
CA ILE A 342 -5.55 10.25 7.75
C ILE A 342 -6.29 10.69 6.47
N PRO A 343 -7.63 10.88 6.46
CA PRO A 343 -8.32 11.37 5.27
C PRO A 343 -7.87 12.77 4.84
N GLY A 344 -7.75 13.73 5.78
CA GLY A 344 -7.32 15.08 5.47
C GLY A 344 -5.90 15.14 4.89
N TRP A 345 -4.98 14.34 5.45
CA TRP A 345 -3.62 14.24 4.90
C TRP A 345 -3.58 13.61 3.49
N LYS A 346 -4.54 12.75 3.14
CA LYS A 346 -4.65 12.25 1.75
C LYS A 346 -5.18 13.32 0.82
N GLU A 347 -6.19 14.06 1.24
CA GLU A 347 -6.76 15.16 0.47
C GLU A 347 -5.72 16.26 0.21
N ALA A 348 -4.79 16.49 1.15
CA ALA A 348 -3.68 17.43 0.99
C ALA A 348 -2.74 17.11 -0.19
N VAL A 349 -2.77 15.88 -0.70
CA VAL A 349 -1.99 15.45 -1.88
C VAL A 349 -2.86 15.09 -3.07
N ASP A 350 -4.16 15.34 -3.00
CA ASP A 350 -5.06 15.15 -4.13
C ASP A 350 -4.73 16.15 -5.25
N GLY A 351 -4.76 15.65 -6.48
CA GLY A 351 -4.39 16.44 -7.67
C GLY A 351 -2.89 16.43 -8.00
N ALA A 352 -2.02 15.91 -7.15
CA ALA A 352 -0.61 15.73 -7.49
C ALA A 352 -0.45 14.60 -8.53
N GLU A 353 0.20 14.92 -9.66
CA GLU A 353 0.39 14.01 -10.79
C GLU A 353 1.64 13.15 -10.60
N SER A 354 2.69 13.70 -9.99
CA SER A 354 3.96 13.02 -9.75
C SER A 354 4.21 12.64 -8.28
N GLY A 355 5.16 11.73 -8.04
CA GLY A 355 5.59 11.39 -6.66
C GLY A 355 6.31 12.56 -5.97
N GLN A 356 7.00 13.38 -6.77
CA GLN A 356 7.68 14.59 -6.33
C GLN A 356 6.65 15.64 -5.84
N GLU A 357 5.61 15.91 -6.64
CA GLU A 357 4.53 16.82 -6.26
C GLU A 357 3.79 16.36 -5.00
N ARG A 358 3.54 15.05 -4.86
CA ARG A 358 2.92 14.51 -3.63
C ARG A 358 3.78 14.78 -2.39
N ALA A 359 5.09 14.62 -2.50
CA ALA A 359 6.01 14.88 -1.39
C ALA A 359 6.05 16.38 -1.03
N GLU A 360 6.10 17.26 -2.04
CA GLU A 360 6.11 18.72 -1.85
C GLU A 360 4.79 19.23 -1.27
N ALA A 361 3.65 18.77 -1.78
CA ALA A 361 2.33 19.12 -1.27
C ALA A 361 2.14 18.66 0.18
N MET A 362 2.54 17.42 0.51
CA MET A 362 2.48 16.91 1.87
C MET A 362 3.39 17.70 2.83
N MET A 363 4.62 18.00 2.40
CA MET A 363 5.55 18.80 3.20
C MET A 363 4.98 20.19 3.49
N LYS A 364 4.43 20.84 2.46
CA LYS A 364 3.80 22.16 2.61
C LYS A 364 2.62 22.12 3.58
N ALA A 365 1.70 21.17 3.40
CA ALA A 365 0.52 21.03 4.25
C ALA A 365 0.88 20.78 5.72
N LEU A 366 1.88 19.91 5.98
CA LEU A 366 2.37 19.66 7.34
C LEU A 366 3.01 20.90 7.96
N ALA A 367 3.78 21.67 7.18
CA ALA A 367 4.43 22.88 7.66
C ALA A 367 3.41 23.99 7.96
N GLU A 368 2.39 24.16 7.11
CA GLU A 368 1.31 25.14 7.30
C GLU A 368 0.47 24.80 8.54
N ALA A 369 -0.01 23.56 8.65
CA ALA A 369 -0.82 23.13 9.78
C ALA A 369 -0.08 23.23 11.12
N TYR A 370 1.22 22.91 11.13
CA TYR A 370 2.02 23.04 12.34
C TYR A 370 2.33 24.51 12.69
N ALA A 371 2.55 25.37 11.69
CA ALA A 371 2.75 26.80 11.95
C ALA A 371 1.48 27.50 12.45
N GLU A 372 0.31 27.08 11.98
CA GLU A 372 -0.99 27.53 12.50
C GLU A 372 -1.14 27.14 13.97
N ALA A 373 -0.88 25.87 14.31
CA ALA A 373 -0.96 25.38 15.69
C ALA A 373 0.11 25.97 16.63
N GLU A 374 1.25 26.45 16.12
CA GLU A 374 2.25 27.17 16.93
C GLU A 374 1.86 28.62 17.23
N ALA A 375 0.94 29.20 16.45
CA ALA A 375 0.51 30.58 16.59
C ALA A 375 -0.71 30.73 17.53
N GLU A 376 -1.44 29.63 17.76
CA GLU A 376 -2.52 29.50 18.75
C GLU A 376 -1.96 29.26 20.16
#